data_AF-A0A6L6F2T4-F1
#
_entry.id   AF-A0A6L6F2T4-F1
#
_cell.length_a   1.000
_cell.length_b   1.000
_cell.length_c   1.000
_cell.angle_alpha   90.00
_cell.angle_beta   90.00
_cell.angle_gamma   90.00
#
_symmetry.space_group_name_H-M   'P 1'
#
loop_
_entity.id
_entity.type
_entity.pdbx_description
1 polymer ?
#
loop_
_entity_poly.entity_id
_entity_poly.type
_entity_poly.pdbx_seq_one_letter_code
_entity_poly.pdbx_strand_id
1 'polypeptide(L)'
;MSYRIICPGAWAKSLTKGSVPEFGHVAHALVVLFTLTNIDVLLARVFLSEADSGEYSVGVLLAKIAFFLPNAIIIVLFPKMTSGDNRRAVFIATGLTACMGLGITLFSLLFGSFVIRILGGSQYIDLGLGSSAWRFALEGSAFALVQVLLYARLAAQDRRAVVLVWAGLIALVTSVSLWFHNSVEEIVTTVVVISLVLTVIGLLLDRRSSISGTVMEPIEIAE
;
A
#
# COMPACT_ATOMS: atom_id res chain seq x y z
N MET A 1 31.91 -29.56 5.66
CA MET A 1 32.03 -30.58 4.59
C MET A 1 30.85 -31.54 4.55
N SER A 2 30.22 -31.87 5.69
CA SER A 2 29.06 -32.77 5.79
C SER A 2 27.77 -32.28 5.11
N TYR A 3 27.57 -30.97 4.99
CA TYR A 3 26.39 -30.40 4.32
C TYR A 3 26.40 -30.62 2.78
N ARG A 4 27.56 -30.95 2.19
CA ARG A 4 27.73 -31.12 0.74
C ARG A 4 27.27 -32.49 0.22
N ILE A 5 27.03 -33.44 1.11
CA ILE A 5 26.68 -34.83 0.78
C ILE A 5 25.16 -35.04 0.82
N ILE A 6 24.44 -34.22 1.59
CA ILE A 6 22.99 -34.40 1.84
C ILE A 6 22.14 -33.85 0.69
N CYS A 7 22.60 -32.82 -0.03
CA CYS A 7 21.84 -32.20 -1.13
C CYS A 7 22.69 -31.96 -2.40
N PRO A 8 23.02 -33.00 -3.18
CA PRO A 8 23.68 -32.83 -4.47
C PRO A 8 22.64 -32.32 -5.49
N GLY A 9 22.49 -31.00 -5.62
CA GLY A 9 21.55 -30.39 -6.59
C GLY A 9 20.90 -29.08 -6.17
N ALA A 10 21.09 -28.63 -4.92
CA ALA A 10 20.43 -27.43 -4.39
C ALA A 10 20.95 -26.08 -4.95
N TRP A 11 21.93 -26.11 -5.85
CA TRP A 11 22.29 -24.94 -6.64
C TRP A 11 21.48 -24.95 -7.94
N ALA A 12 20.41 -24.16 -7.96
CA ALA A 12 19.66 -23.83 -9.16
C ALA A 12 20.60 -23.19 -10.20
N LYS A 13 21.25 -24.03 -11.03
CA LYS A 13 22.04 -23.59 -12.20
C LYS A 13 21.13 -23.18 -13.38
N SER A 14 20.03 -22.52 -13.08
CA SER A 14 19.06 -22.08 -14.06
C SER A 14 18.40 -20.79 -13.56
N LEU A 15 19.16 -19.69 -13.55
CA LEU A 15 18.57 -18.38 -13.80
C LEU A 15 18.22 -18.36 -15.29
N THR A 16 17.05 -18.92 -15.60
CA THR A 16 16.49 -19.10 -16.93
C THR A 16 16.28 -17.75 -17.61
N LYS A 17 16.23 -17.73 -18.95
CA LYS A 17 16.04 -16.56 -19.84
C LYS A 17 14.74 -15.74 -19.62
N GLY A 18 14.07 -15.85 -18.46
CA GLY A 18 12.87 -15.09 -18.05
C GLY A 18 13.04 -14.21 -16.80
N SER A 19 14.16 -14.32 -16.05
CA SER A 19 14.30 -13.61 -14.76
C SER A 19 14.45 -12.09 -14.89
N VAL A 20 15.04 -11.60 -15.99
CA VAL A 20 15.24 -10.15 -16.22
C VAL A 20 13.91 -9.40 -16.42
N PRO A 21 13.00 -9.82 -17.33
CA PRO A 21 11.71 -9.15 -17.48
C PRO A 21 10.79 -9.29 -16.26
N GLU A 22 10.86 -10.40 -15.52
CA GLU A 22 10.13 -10.57 -14.26
C GLU A 22 10.65 -9.62 -13.17
N PHE A 23 11.98 -9.55 -13.00
CA PHE A 23 12.60 -8.58 -12.09
C PHE A 23 12.23 -7.15 -12.47
N GLY A 24 12.32 -6.81 -13.75
CA GLY A 24 11.92 -5.50 -14.26
C GLY A 24 10.46 -5.19 -13.91
N HIS A 25 9.56 -6.16 -14.06
CA HIS A 25 8.16 -6.02 -13.72
C HIS A 25 7.92 -5.69 -12.24
N VAL A 26 8.54 -6.45 -11.34
CA VAL A 26 8.44 -6.22 -9.90
C VAL A 26 9.10 -4.89 -9.51
N ALA A 27 10.27 -4.59 -10.06
CA ALA A 27 11.01 -3.38 -9.76
C ALA A 27 10.19 -2.12 -10.12
N HIS A 28 9.61 -2.04 -11.32
CA HIS A 28 8.82 -0.86 -11.69
C HIS A 28 7.52 -0.76 -10.89
N ALA A 29 6.91 -1.89 -10.49
CA ALA A 29 5.75 -1.91 -9.60
C ALA A 29 6.07 -1.32 -8.21
N LEU A 30 7.24 -1.64 -7.67
CA LEU A 30 7.70 -1.10 -6.39
C LEU A 30 8.07 0.39 -6.51
N VAL A 31 8.69 0.79 -7.62
CA VAL A 31 9.01 2.20 -7.90
C VAL A 31 7.74 3.02 -7.99
N VAL A 32 6.73 2.59 -8.76
CA VAL A 32 5.49 3.35 -8.89
C VAL A 32 4.72 3.41 -7.57
N LEU A 33 4.72 2.34 -6.76
CA LEU A 33 4.13 2.37 -5.41
C LEU A 33 4.88 3.34 -4.50
N PHE A 34 6.22 3.32 -4.52
CA PHE A 34 7.03 4.26 -3.77
C PHE A 34 6.72 5.70 -4.17
N THR A 35 6.66 5.99 -5.47
CA THR A 35 6.28 7.32 -5.95
C THR A 35 4.87 7.69 -5.52
N LEU A 36 3.88 6.82 -5.73
CA LEU A 36 2.49 7.07 -5.35
C LEU A 36 2.33 7.43 -3.86
N THR A 37 3.10 6.78 -2.99
CA THR A 37 3.04 7.00 -1.54
C THR A 37 3.85 8.20 -1.05
N ASN A 38 4.61 8.89 -1.91
CA ASN A 38 5.48 10.02 -1.53
C ASN A 38 5.33 11.27 -2.40
N ILE A 39 4.62 11.17 -3.54
CA ILE A 39 4.49 12.26 -4.51
C ILE A 39 3.68 13.43 -3.94
N ASP A 40 2.77 13.15 -3.02
CA ASP A 40 1.91 14.10 -2.34
C ASP A 40 2.71 15.17 -1.57
N VAL A 41 3.79 14.78 -0.89
CA VAL A 41 4.72 15.72 -0.22
C VAL A 41 5.34 16.69 -1.23
N LEU A 42 5.73 16.18 -2.40
CA LEU A 42 6.32 17.01 -3.46
C LEU A 42 5.28 17.96 -4.04
N LEU A 43 4.05 17.49 -4.25
CA LEU A 43 2.95 18.33 -4.72
C LEU A 43 2.61 19.41 -3.70
N ALA A 44 2.50 19.06 -2.42
CA ALA A 44 2.31 20.01 -1.33
C ALA A 44 3.42 21.07 -1.29
N ARG A 45 4.69 20.66 -1.49
CA ARG A 45 5.81 21.59 -1.53
C ARG A 45 5.80 22.54 -2.73
N VAL A 46 5.25 22.11 -3.86
CA VAL A 46 5.17 22.91 -5.09
C VAL A 46 4.01 23.90 -5.05
N PHE A 47 2.86 23.50 -4.51
CA PHE A 47 1.63 24.28 -4.60
C PHE A 47 1.24 25.05 -3.35
N LEU A 48 1.65 24.59 -2.16
CA LEU A 48 1.30 25.25 -0.90
C LEU A 48 2.35 26.29 -0.49
N SER A 49 1.95 27.18 0.42
CA SER A 49 2.88 28.12 1.07
C SER A 49 3.93 27.37 1.90
N GLU A 50 5.02 28.03 2.27
CA GLU A 50 6.06 27.40 3.10
C GLU A 50 5.48 26.89 4.44
N ALA A 51 4.59 27.66 5.07
CA ALA A 51 3.94 27.31 6.32
C ALA A 51 3.03 26.07 6.16
N ASP A 52 2.16 26.08 5.16
CA ASP A 52 1.23 24.98 4.88
C ASP A 52 1.97 23.71 4.44
N SER A 53 3.08 23.84 3.70
CA SER A 53 3.93 22.71 3.33
C SER A 53 4.60 22.08 4.55
N GLY A 54 4.95 22.89 5.56
CA GLY A 54 5.46 22.43 6.84
C GLY A 54 4.40 21.68 7.64
N GLU A 55 3.18 22.22 7.68
CA GLU A 55 2.02 21.56 8.29
C GLU A 55 1.74 20.20 7.63
N TYR A 56 1.68 20.17 6.29
CA TYR A 56 1.48 18.94 5.53
C TYR A 56 2.56 17.90 5.83
N SER A 57 3.83 18.33 5.96
CA SER A 57 4.95 17.43 6.28
C SER A 57 4.80 16.75 7.65
N VAL A 58 4.26 17.46 8.66
CA VAL A 58 3.96 16.88 9.97
C VAL A 58 2.82 15.85 9.87
N GLY A 59 1.78 16.17 9.09
CA GLY A 59 0.70 15.23 8.81
C GLY A 59 1.22 13.96 8.12
N VAL A 60 2.10 14.10 7.13
CA VAL A 60 2.69 12.96 6.43
C VAL A 60 3.52 12.07 7.35
N LEU A 61 4.17 12.61 8.38
CA LEU A 61 4.85 11.76 9.37
C LEU A 61 3.88 10.76 10.02
N LEU A 62 2.67 11.21 10.36
CA LEU A 62 1.61 10.33 10.85
C LEU A 62 1.17 9.32 9.79
N ALA A 63 0.99 9.76 8.53
CA ALA A 63 0.67 8.86 7.43
C ALA A 63 1.76 7.77 7.25
N LYS A 64 3.04 8.12 7.36
CA LYS A 64 4.15 7.14 7.30
C LYS A 64 4.11 6.17 8.46
N ILE A 65 3.83 6.62 9.68
CA ILE A 65 3.65 5.72 10.82
C ILE A 65 2.51 4.74 10.52
N ALA A 66 1.34 5.24 10.12
CA ALA A 66 0.18 4.41 9.79
C ALA A 66 0.43 3.43 8.64
N PHE A 67 1.21 3.85 7.65
CA PHE A 67 1.63 3.03 6.51
C PHE A 67 2.62 1.93 6.90
N PHE A 68 3.61 2.26 7.74
CA PHE A 68 4.68 1.32 8.07
C PHE A 68 4.31 0.34 9.19
N LEU A 69 3.48 0.72 10.15
CA LEU A 69 3.16 -0.10 11.31
C LEU A 69 2.58 -1.49 10.94
N PRO A 70 1.70 -1.62 9.92
CA PRO A 70 1.21 -2.91 9.45
C PRO A 70 2.24 -3.79 8.73
N ASN A 71 3.44 -3.30 8.37
CA ASN A 71 4.41 -4.10 7.59
C ASN A 71 4.88 -5.37 8.32
N ALA A 72 4.85 -5.40 9.66
CA ALA A 72 5.12 -6.62 10.40
C ALA A 72 4.21 -7.80 10.00
N ILE A 73 2.95 -7.49 9.66
CA ILE A 73 1.95 -8.47 9.19
C ILE A 73 2.41 -9.06 7.84
N ILE A 74 2.87 -8.19 6.92
CA ILE A 74 3.34 -8.60 5.60
C ILE A 74 4.55 -9.52 5.73
N ILE A 75 5.56 -9.15 6.51
CA ILE A 75 6.79 -9.94 6.64
C ILE A 75 6.48 -11.37 7.12
N VAL A 76 5.55 -11.52 8.06
CA VAL A 76 5.18 -12.82 8.64
C VAL A 76 4.29 -13.64 7.69
N LEU A 77 3.39 -13.00 6.95
CA LEU A 77 2.40 -13.69 6.11
C LEU A 77 2.86 -13.86 4.66
N PHE A 78 3.83 -13.09 4.17
CA PHE A 78 4.32 -13.15 2.81
C PHE A 78 4.77 -14.56 2.37
N PRO A 79 5.52 -15.34 3.17
CA PRO A 79 5.88 -16.72 2.78
C PRO A 79 4.67 -17.63 2.56
N LYS A 80 3.58 -17.38 3.31
CA LYS A 80 2.31 -18.10 3.15
C LYS A 80 1.55 -17.61 1.92
N MET A 81 1.71 -16.35 1.54
CA MET A 81 1.14 -15.83 0.29
C MET A 81 1.84 -16.42 -0.94
N THR A 82 3.11 -16.75 -0.85
CA THR A 82 3.82 -17.40 -1.97
C THR A 82 3.63 -18.92 -2.02
N SER A 83 2.92 -19.50 -1.04
CA SER A 83 2.66 -20.94 -0.94
C SER A 83 1.31 -21.31 -1.58
N GLY A 84 1.13 -22.58 -1.99
CA GLY A 84 0.04 -23.04 -2.88
C GLY A 84 -1.42 -22.72 -2.49
N ASP A 85 -1.72 -22.34 -1.24
CA ASP A 85 -3.01 -21.77 -0.83
C ASP A 85 -2.84 -20.32 -0.32
N ASN A 86 -2.57 -19.42 -1.26
CA ASN A 86 -2.27 -18.00 -1.02
C ASN A 86 -3.50 -17.22 -0.49
N ARG A 87 -4.72 -17.61 -0.87
CA ARG A 87 -5.93 -16.78 -0.69
C ARG A 87 -6.24 -16.48 0.77
N ARG A 88 -6.14 -17.49 1.64
CA ARG A 88 -6.38 -17.30 3.07
C ARG A 88 -5.33 -16.38 3.70
N ALA A 89 -4.07 -16.47 3.26
CA ALA A 89 -3.00 -15.61 3.74
C ALA A 89 -3.22 -14.14 3.34
N VAL A 90 -3.63 -13.88 2.09
CA VAL A 90 -3.96 -12.53 1.61
C VAL A 90 -5.16 -11.96 2.37
N PHE A 91 -6.22 -12.74 2.56
CA PHE A 91 -7.40 -12.30 3.29
C PHE A 91 -7.06 -11.96 4.75
N ILE A 92 -6.29 -12.80 5.44
CA ILE A 92 -5.85 -12.54 6.81
C ILE A 92 -4.96 -11.30 6.86
N ALA A 93 -3.98 -11.18 5.97
CA ALA A 93 -3.09 -10.01 5.97
C ALA A 93 -3.87 -8.72 5.72
N THR A 94 -4.74 -8.71 4.72
CA THR A 94 -5.58 -7.56 4.39
C THR A 94 -6.51 -7.20 5.55
N GLY A 95 -7.13 -8.21 6.18
CA GLY A 95 -8.02 -8.00 7.33
C GLY A 95 -7.28 -7.45 8.56
N LEU A 96 -6.11 -8.00 8.88
CA LEU A 96 -5.27 -7.51 9.98
C LEU A 96 -4.75 -6.09 9.70
N THR A 97 -4.29 -5.81 8.48
CA THR A 97 -3.86 -4.47 8.07
C THR A 97 -5.02 -3.48 8.13
N ALA A 98 -6.22 -3.85 7.69
CA ALA A 98 -7.40 -3.00 7.78
C ALA A 98 -7.79 -2.73 9.23
N CYS A 99 -7.80 -3.76 10.08
CA CYS A 99 -8.09 -3.61 11.51
C CYS A 99 -7.09 -2.67 12.19
N MET A 100 -5.81 -2.83 11.89
CA MET A 100 -4.74 -2.00 12.43
C MET A 100 -4.87 -0.55 11.94
N GLY A 101 -5.08 -0.35 10.63
CA GLY A 101 -5.27 0.96 10.04
C GLY A 101 -6.51 1.68 10.57
N LEU A 102 -7.63 0.98 10.75
CA LEU A 102 -8.82 1.51 11.40
C LEU A 102 -8.55 1.91 12.86
N GLY A 103 -7.79 1.10 13.61
CA GLY A 103 -7.37 1.43 14.96
C GLY A 103 -6.53 2.70 15.04
N ILE A 104 -5.52 2.84 14.17
CA ILE A 104 -4.66 4.03 14.09
C ILE A 104 -5.50 5.26 13.68
N THR A 105 -6.34 5.12 12.66
CA THR A 105 -7.21 6.20 12.18
C THR A 105 -8.19 6.67 13.25
N LEU A 106 -8.85 5.73 13.94
CA LEU A 106 -9.79 6.05 15.02
C LEU A 106 -9.07 6.67 16.22
N PHE A 107 -7.88 6.19 16.56
CA PHE A 107 -7.06 6.81 17.60
C PHE A 107 -6.70 8.25 17.23
N SER A 108 -6.28 8.50 15.99
CA SER A 108 -5.99 9.86 15.50
C SER A 108 -7.24 10.74 15.39
N LEU A 109 -8.43 10.17 15.19
CA LEU A 109 -9.71 10.88 15.22
C LEU A 109 -10.04 11.38 16.62
N LEU A 110 -9.83 10.53 17.64
CA LEU A 110 -10.18 10.84 19.04
C LEU A 110 -9.08 11.64 19.76
N PHE A 111 -7.81 11.41 19.42
CA PHE A 111 -6.64 11.94 20.11
C PHE A 111 -5.71 12.72 19.17
N GLY A 112 -6.23 13.27 18.08
CA GLY A 112 -5.44 13.94 17.03
C GLY A 112 -4.51 15.03 17.56
N SER A 113 -4.99 15.93 18.43
CA SER A 113 -4.15 16.97 19.04
C SER A 113 -2.99 16.41 19.86
N PHE A 114 -3.18 15.29 20.57
CA PHE A 114 -2.10 14.63 21.31
C PHE A 114 -1.06 14.04 20.36
N VAL A 115 -1.51 13.38 19.29
CA VAL A 115 -0.63 12.82 18.26
C VAL A 115 0.20 13.93 17.60
N ILE A 116 -0.44 15.00 17.13
CA ILE A 116 0.25 16.14 16.49
C ILE A 116 1.21 16.83 17.46
N ARG A 117 0.85 16.94 18.75
CA ARG A 117 1.77 17.49 19.77
C ARG A 117 3.07 16.71 19.84
N ILE A 118 3.01 15.38 19.75
CA ILE A 118 4.19 14.52 19.80
C ILE A 118 4.99 14.62 18.50
N LEU A 119 4.31 14.65 17.35
CA LEU A 119 4.96 14.59 16.05
C LEU A 119 5.57 15.92 15.61
N GLY A 120 4.88 17.04 15.84
CA GLY A 120 5.30 18.36 15.37
C GLY A 120 5.32 19.46 16.44
N GLY A 121 4.68 19.25 17.60
CA GLY A 121 4.56 20.24 18.67
C GLY A 121 3.22 20.99 18.68
N SER A 122 3.02 21.85 19.68
CA SER A 122 1.74 22.55 19.91
C SER A 122 1.39 23.55 18.81
N GLN A 123 2.40 24.15 18.16
CA GLN A 123 2.18 25.13 17.10
C GLN A 123 1.32 24.60 15.93
N TYR A 124 1.40 23.30 15.63
CA TYR A 124 0.60 22.68 14.57
C TYR A 124 -0.82 22.34 15.04
N ILE A 125 -1.06 22.24 16.35
CA ILE A 125 -2.41 22.08 16.89
C ILE A 125 -3.18 23.39 16.70
N ASP A 126 -2.51 24.52 16.97
CA ASP A 126 -3.11 25.86 16.86
C ASP A 126 -3.46 26.21 15.41
N LEU A 127 -2.76 25.61 14.44
CA LEU A 127 -3.06 25.69 13.00
C LEU A 127 -4.26 24.81 12.59
N GLY A 128 -4.80 23.98 13.49
CA GLY A 128 -5.98 23.14 13.22
C GLY A 128 -5.67 21.70 12.82
N LEU A 129 -4.40 21.35 12.60
CA LEU A 129 -3.97 20.01 12.17
C LEU A 129 -4.39 18.89 13.13
N GLY A 130 -4.57 19.21 14.42
CA GLY A 130 -5.07 18.27 15.43
C GLY A 130 -6.44 17.67 15.07
N SER A 131 -7.32 18.45 14.45
CA SER A 131 -8.65 17.99 14.01
C SER A 131 -8.61 17.15 12.72
N SER A 132 -7.51 17.25 11.98
CA SER A 132 -7.31 16.69 10.64
C SER A 132 -6.34 15.52 10.61
N ALA A 133 -5.66 15.26 11.72
CA ALA A 133 -4.69 14.18 11.89
C ALA A 133 -5.23 12.81 11.42
N TRP A 134 -6.52 12.54 11.63
CA TRP A 134 -7.14 11.29 11.19
C TRP A 134 -7.15 11.11 9.68
N ARG A 135 -7.16 12.18 8.87
CA ARG A 135 -7.11 12.08 7.41
C ARG A 135 -5.75 11.53 6.96
N PHE A 136 -4.66 12.03 7.54
CA PHE A 136 -3.32 11.50 7.30
C PHE A 136 -3.14 10.06 7.82
N ALA A 137 -3.70 9.73 8.99
CA ALA A 137 -3.70 8.36 9.48
C ALA A 137 -4.47 7.41 8.55
N LEU A 138 -5.62 7.86 8.02
CA LEU A 138 -6.43 7.13 7.05
C LEU A 138 -5.69 6.95 5.72
N GLU A 139 -5.02 7.99 5.25
CA GLU A 139 -4.18 7.97 4.04
C GLU A 139 -3.11 6.88 4.13
N GLY A 140 -2.29 6.91 5.19
CA GLY A 140 -1.26 5.90 5.42
C GLY A 140 -1.83 4.49 5.55
N SER A 141 -2.95 4.35 6.26
CA SER A 141 -3.65 3.08 6.44
C SER A 141 -4.18 2.51 5.12
N ALA A 142 -4.74 3.36 4.26
CA ALA A 142 -5.22 2.97 2.94
C ALA A 142 -4.04 2.56 2.04
N PHE A 143 -2.93 3.31 2.06
CA PHE A 143 -1.73 2.91 1.34
C PHE A 143 -1.13 1.59 1.83
N ALA A 144 -1.21 1.27 3.12
CA ALA A 144 -0.79 -0.03 3.63
C ALA A 144 -1.61 -1.17 3.01
N LEU A 145 -2.93 -0.97 2.82
CA LEU A 145 -3.79 -1.93 2.13
C LEU A 145 -3.45 -2.04 0.64
N VAL A 146 -3.22 -0.91 -0.04
CA VAL A 146 -2.75 -0.92 -1.44
C VAL A 146 -1.45 -1.72 -1.57
N GLN A 147 -0.51 -1.54 -0.63
CA GLN A 147 0.76 -2.27 -0.61
C GLN A 147 0.55 -3.78 -0.43
N VAL A 148 -0.26 -4.20 0.54
CA VAL A 148 -0.59 -5.63 0.76
C VAL A 148 -1.18 -6.25 -0.51
N LEU A 149 -2.16 -5.58 -1.11
CA LEU A 149 -2.85 -6.06 -2.30
C LEU A 149 -1.91 -6.11 -3.52
N LEU A 150 -1.05 -5.11 -3.68
CA LEU A 150 -0.03 -5.12 -4.74
C LEU A 150 0.92 -6.30 -4.57
N TYR A 151 1.41 -6.56 -3.35
CA TYR A 151 2.33 -7.68 -3.09
C TYR A 151 1.69 -9.03 -3.34
N ALA A 152 0.43 -9.23 -2.90
CA ALA A 152 -0.33 -10.43 -3.18
C ALA A 152 -0.47 -10.69 -4.69
N ARG A 153 -0.67 -9.62 -5.47
CA ARG A 153 -0.82 -9.69 -6.93
C ARG A 153 0.47 -9.89 -7.69
N LEU A 154 1.55 -9.28 -7.24
CA LEU A 154 2.89 -9.54 -7.77
C LEU A 154 3.29 -11.01 -7.54
N ALA A 155 2.97 -11.57 -6.37
CA ALA A 155 3.17 -13.00 -6.09
C ALA A 155 2.36 -13.91 -7.03
N ALA A 156 1.16 -13.47 -7.46
CA ALA A 156 0.32 -14.17 -8.43
C ALA A 156 0.68 -13.85 -9.92
N GLN A 157 1.76 -13.11 -10.17
CA GLN A 157 2.17 -12.62 -11.50
C GLN A 157 1.09 -11.82 -12.26
N ASP A 158 0.17 -11.16 -11.54
CA ASP A 158 -0.93 -10.39 -12.15
C ASP A 158 -0.45 -8.98 -12.54
N ARG A 159 -0.20 -8.79 -13.84
CA ARG A 159 0.26 -7.50 -14.40
C ARG A 159 -0.76 -6.37 -14.27
N ARG A 160 -2.05 -6.67 -14.07
CA ARG A 160 -3.10 -5.64 -13.96
C ARG A 160 -2.92 -4.78 -12.71
N ALA A 161 -2.36 -5.34 -11.64
CA ALA A 161 -2.13 -4.60 -10.40
C ALA A 161 -1.18 -3.42 -10.62
N VAL A 162 -0.16 -3.58 -11.46
CA VAL A 162 0.78 -2.50 -11.73
C VAL A 162 0.15 -1.37 -12.54
N VAL A 163 -0.72 -1.71 -13.50
CA VAL A 163 -1.50 -0.72 -14.26
C VAL A 163 -2.40 0.09 -13.34
N LEU A 164 -3.00 -0.54 -12.32
CA LEU A 164 -3.83 0.16 -11.35
C LEU A 164 -3.03 1.17 -10.51
N VAL A 165 -1.84 0.80 -10.03
CA VAL A 165 -1.01 1.72 -9.25
C VAL A 165 -0.53 2.89 -10.11
N TRP A 166 -0.18 2.63 -11.37
CA TRP A 166 0.10 3.70 -12.35
C TRP A 166 -1.09 4.62 -12.58
N ALA A 167 -2.28 4.05 -12.80
CA ALA A 167 -3.50 4.84 -12.97
C ALA A 167 -3.79 5.70 -11.74
N GLY A 168 -3.59 5.15 -10.53
CA GLY A 168 -3.70 5.88 -9.28
C GLY A 168 -2.70 7.03 -9.17
N LEU A 169 -1.44 6.81 -9.53
CA LEU A 169 -0.40 7.85 -9.54
C LEU A 169 -0.75 8.98 -10.50
N ILE A 170 -1.14 8.64 -11.73
CA ILE A 170 -1.54 9.63 -12.73
C ILE A 170 -2.78 10.39 -12.25
N ALA A 171 -3.79 9.68 -11.73
CA ALA A 171 -4.99 10.31 -11.18
C ALA A 171 -4.66 11.26 -10.03
N LEU A 172 -3.74 10.91 -9.13
CA LEU A 172 -3.34 11.77 -8.02
C LEU A 172 -2.63 13.03 -8.50
N VAL A 173 -1.60 12.86 -9.32
CA VAL A 173 -0.84 13.99 -9.86
C VAL A 173 -1.73 14.92 -10.66
N THR A 174 -2.60 14.39 -11.52
CA THR A 174 -3.51 15.20 -12.33
C THR A 174 -4.58 15.89 -11.48
N SER A 175 -5.17 15.20 -10.50
CA SER A 175 -6.21 15.77 -9.64
C SER A 175 -5.68 16.94 -8.81
N VAL A 176 -4.52 16.74 -8.16
CA VAL A 176 -3.89 17.79 -7.35
C VAL A 176 -3.37 18.91 -8.22
N SER A 177 -2.68 18.62 -9.33
CA SER A 177 -2.06 19.69 -10.14
C SER A 177 -3.05 20.58 -10.89
N LEU A 178 -4.31 20.16 -11.05
CA LEU A 178 -5.31 20.88 -11.85
C LEU A 178 -6.46 21.47 -11.03
N TRP A 179 -6.85 20.86 -9.90
CA TRP A 179 -8.04 21.26 -9.16
C TRP A 179 -7.86 21.37 -7.64
N PHE A 180 -7.13 20.45 -7.02
CA PHE A 180 -7.16 20.26 -5.55
C PHE A 180 -5.81 20.56 -4.89
N HIS A 181 -5.39 21.82 -4.91
CA HIS A 181 -4.09 22.24 -4.38
C HIS A 181 -4.10 23.60 -3.66
N ASN A 182 -5.27 24.08 -3.25
CA ASN A 182 -5.39 25.38 -2.58
C ASN A 182 -5.19 25.30 -1.05
N SER A 183 -5.24 24.09 -0.47
CA SER A 183 -5.07 23.88 0.97
C SER A 183 -4.52 22.49 1.31
N VAL A 184 -3.99 22.37 2.54
CA VAL A 184 -3.56 21.08 3.14
C VAL A 184 -4.68 20.04 3.08
N GLU A 185 -5.91 20.46 3.41
CA GLU A 185 -7.10 19.62 3.42
C GLU A 185 -7.47 19.06 2.05
N GLU A 186 -7.38 19.87 1.00
CA GLU A 186 -7.69 19.44 -0.37
C GLU A 186 -6.73 18.36 -0.85
N ILE A 187 -5.43 18.55 -0.60
CA ILE A 187 -4.40 17.60 -1.02
C ILE A 187 -4.57 16.28 -0.26
N VAL A 188 -4.60 16.30 1.08
CA VAL A 188 -4.71 15.06 1.88
C VAL A 188 -6.01 14.32 1.57
N THR A 189 -7.12 15.04 1.39
CA THR A 189 -8.41 14.40 1.06
C THR A 189 -8.36 13.74 -0.31
N THR A 190 -7.70 14.35 -1.29
CA THR A 190 -7.51 13.76 -2.62
C THR A 190 -6.67 12.48 -2.55
N VAL A 191 -5.57 12.49 -1.77
CA VAL A 191 -4.74 11.30 -1.57
C VAL A 191 -5.53 10.19 -0.85
N VAL A 192 -6.31 10.53 0.18
CA VAL A 192 -7.20 9.59 0.88
C VAL A 192 -8.22 8.98 -0.09
N VAL A 193 -8.90 9.80 -0.89
CA VAL A 193 -9.90 9.31 -1.85
C VAL A 193 -9.26 8.35 -2.85
N ILE A 194 -8.12 8.71 -3.42
CA ILE A 194 -7.45 7.87 -4.42
C ILE A 194 -6.93 6.57 -3.82
N SER A 195 -6.30 6.62 -2.65
CA SER A 195 -5.80 5.42 -1.96
C SER A 195 -6.95 4.48 -1.54
N LEU A 196 -8.10 5.02 -1.11
CA LEU A 196 -9.30 4.23 -0.82
C LEU A 196 -9.90 3.62 -2.09
N VAL A 197 -10.01 4.38 -3.19
CA VAL A 197 -10.49 3.87 -4.47
C VAL A 197 -9.59 2.72 -4.96
N LEU A 198 -8.27 2.88 -4.91
CA LEU A 198 -7.32 1.82 -5.25
C LEU A 198 -7.48 0.59 -4.36
N THR A 199 -7.68 0.80 -3.05
CA THR A 199 -7.94 -0.28 -2.09
C THR A 199 -9.21 -1.05 -2.47
N VAL A 200 -10.32 -0.34 -2.73
CA VAL A 200 -11.59 -0.95 -3.12
C VAL A 200 -11.46 -1.71 -4.44
N ILE A 201 -10.84 -1.11 -5.47
CA ILE A 201 -10.63 -1.78 -6.75
C ILE A 201 -9.74 -3.02 -6.57
N GLY A 202 -8.66 -2.93 -5.78
CA GLY A 202 -7.78 -4.05 -5.47
C GLY A 202 -8.52 -5.20 -4.79
N LEU A 203 -9.36 -4.90 -3.79
CA LEU A 203 -10.22 -5.88 -3.11
C LEU A 203 -11.24 -6.53 -4.06
N LEU A 204 -11.87 -5.74 -4.94
CA LEU A 204 -12.85 -6.23 -5.90
C LEU A 204 -12.21 -7.17 -6.93
N LEU A 205 -11.01 -6.83 -7.41
CA LEU A 205 -10.27 -7.72 -8.28
C LEU A 205 -9.93 -9.02 -7.55
N ASP A 206 -9.48 -8.94 -6.29
CA ASP A 206 -9.10 -10.13 -5.49
C ASP A 206 -10.26 -11.12 -5.34
N ARG A 207 -11.48 -10.58 -5.14
CA ARG A 207 -12.71 -11.38 -5.15
C ARG A 207 -13.05 -12.00 -6.50
N ARG A 208 -12.82 -11.32 -7.64
CA ARG A 208 -13.17 -11.84 -8.97
C ARG A 208 -12.27 -12.99 -9.42
N SER A 209 -10.99 -12.95 -9.08
CA SER A 209 -10.07 -14.06 -9.33
C SER A 209 -10.51 -15.35 -8.60
N SER A 210 -11.29 -15.23 -7.52
CA SER A 210 -11.87 -16.37 -6.80
C SER A 210 -13.04 -17.06 -7.51
N ILE A 211 -13.77 -16.39 -8.41
CA ILE A 211 -14.96 -16.98 -9.06
C ILE A 211 -14.56 -17.82 -10.28
N SER A 212 -13.44 -17.46 -10.93
CA SER A 212 -12.97 -18.16 -12.13
C SER A 212 -12.26 -19.50 -11.85
N GLY A 213 -11.98 -19.82 -10.58
CA GLY A 213 -11.28 -21.05 -10.16
C GLY A 213 -12.19 -22.25 -9.83
N THR A 214 -13.50 -22.12 -10.00
CA THR A 214 -14.49 -23.20 -9.79
C THR A 214 -15.01 -23.82 -11.09
N VAL A 215 -14.25 -23.76 -12.19
CA VAL A 215 -14.48 -24.68 -13.30
C VAL A 215 -13.85 -26.01 -12.91
N MET A 216 -14.70 -26.88 -12.37
CA MET A 216 -14.41 -28.27 -12.06
C MET A 216 -14.05 -28.97 -13.38
N GLU A 217 -12.76 -29.28 -13.61
CA GLU A 217 -12.45 -30.36 -14.54
C GLU A 217 -13.00 -31.65 -13.91
N PRO A 218 -13.94 -32.35 -14.56
CA PRO A 218 -14.34 -33.67 -14.09
C PRO A 218 -13.10 -34.54 -14.09
N ILE A 219 -12.82 -35.17 -12.96
CA ILE A 219 -11.82 -36.24 -12.86
C ILE A 219 -12.28 -37.31 -13.84
N GLU A 220 -11.66 -37.35 -15.02
CA GLU A 220 -11.75 -38.49 -15.92
C GLU A 220 -11.02 -39.62 -15.21
N ILE A 221 -11.81 -40.44 -14.52
CA ILE A 221 -11.38 -41.70 -13.93
C ILE A 221 -10.91 -42.55 -15.12
N ALA A 222 -9.60 -42.63 -15.32
CA ALA A 222 -9.02 -43.62 -16.20
C ALA A 222 -9.16 -45.00 -15.53
N GLU A 223 -10.04 -45.82 -16.12
CA GLU A 223 -10.04 -47.28 -15.99
C GLU A 223 -8.73 -47.90 -16.54
#